data_AF-A0A9W4G2J5-F1
#
_entry.id   AF-A0A9W4G2J5-F1
#
_cell.length_a   1.000
_cell.length_b   1.000
_cell.length_c   1.000
_cell.angle_alpha   90.00
_cell.angle_beta   90.00
_cell.angle_gamma   90.00
#
_symmetry.space_group_name_H-M   'P 1'
#
loop_
_entity.id
_entity.type
_entity.pdbx_description
1 polymer ?
#
loop_
_entity_poly.entity_id
_entity_poly.type
_entity_poly.pdbx_seq_one_letter_code
_entity_poly.pdbx_strand_id
1 'polypeptide(L)'
;MMQLVVDANILVSELLRQRGKELIQHPGLILYVTESVLSETSHELRKRINAIIHKKGASEELGEKLLEAAQNVINTKITIIEESVYIHLETEARNRIPKDPLPRIGQRLL
;
A
#
# COMPACT_ATOMS: atom_id res chain seq x y z
N MET A 1 -19.96 4.39 -7.60
CA MET A 1 -18.53 4.25 -7.92
C MET A 1 -17.76 5.16 -6.98
N MET A 2 -16.75 4.65 -6.28
CA MET A 2 -16.01 5.36 -5.23
C MET A 2 -14.52 5.33 -5.56
N GLN A 3 -13.88 6.50 -5.50
CA GLN A 3 -12.46 6.69 -5.72
C GLN A 3 -11.77 6.92 -4.38
N LEU A 4 -10.71 6.17 -4.10
CA LEU A 4 -9.97 6.26 -2.84
C LEU A 4 -8.48 6.38 -3.11
N VAL A 5 -7.84 7.32 -2.42
CA VAL A 5 -6.38 7.32 -2.23
C VAL A 5 -6.10 6.48 -0.99
N VAL A 6 -5.16 5.55 -1.08
CA VAL A 6 -4.95 4.53 -0.04
C VAL A 6 -3.52 4.54 0.46
N ASP A 7 -3.34 4.51 1.78
CA ASP A 7 -2.02 4.39 2.42
C ASP A 7 -1.47 2.96 2.40
N ALA A 8 -0.14 2.85 2.52
CA ALA A 8 0.56 1.58 2.54
C ALA A 8 0.05 0.63 3.65
N ASN A 9 -0.22 1.16 4.85
CA ASN A 9 -0.69 0.35 5.98
C ASN A 9 -2.02 -0.35 5.71
N ILE A 10 -2.92 0.33 4.99
CA ILE A 10 -4.22 -0.22 4.60
C ILE A 10 -3.99 -1.33 3.57
N LEU A 11 -3.22 -1.05 2.51
CA LEU A 11 -2.93 -2.03 1.48
C LEU A 11 -2.28 -3.29 2.04
N VAL A 12 -1.24 -3.15 2.86
CA VAL A 12 -0.56 -4.30 3.50
C VAL A 12 -1.55 -5.13 4.32
N SER A 13 -2.45 -4.48 5.05
CA SER A 13 -3.41 -5.18 5.92
C SER A 13 -4.49 -5.91 5.12
N GLU A 14 -4.97 -5.31 4.04
CA GLU A 14 -6.02 -5.90 3.20
C GLU A 14 -5.48 -6.96 2.24
N LEU A 15 -4.30 -6.78 1.64
CA LEU A 15 -3.70 -7.74 0.71
C LEU A 15 -3.35 -9.09 1.35
N LEU A 16 -3.03 -9.09 2.65
CA LEU A 16 -2.76 -10.31 3.41
C LEU A 16 -4.03 -11.08 3.80
N ARG A 17 -5.22 -10.50 3.64
CA ARG A 17 -6.50 -11.09 4.05
C ARG A 17 -7.34 -11.46 2.83
N GLN A 18 -8.03 -12.59 2.89
CA GLN A 18 -8.92 -12.99 1.80
C GLN A 18 -10.03 -11.97 1.55
N ARG A 19 -10.77 -11.59 2.61
CA ARG A 19 -11.80 -10.55 2.55
C ARG A 19 -11.27 -9.20 2.06
N GLY A 20 -10.03 -8.86 2.40
CA GLY A 20 -9.42 -7.59 1.97
C GLY A 20 -9.12 -7.57 0.48
N LYS A 21 -8.60 -8.67 -0.05
CA LYS A 21 -8.42 -8.86 -1.49
C LYS A 21 -9.74 -8.81 -2.26
N GLU A 22 -10.81 -9.42 -1.72
CA GLU A 22 -12.15 -9.35 -2.30
C GLU A 22 -12.70 -7.92 -2.31
N LEU A 23 -12.49 -7.18 -1.22
CA LEU A 23 -12.86 -5.77 -1.13
C LEU A 23 -12.16 -4.94 -2.20
N ILE A 24 -10.83 -5.06 -2.33
CA ILE A 24 -10.04 -4.33 -3.33
C ILE A 24 -10.50 -4.65 -4.76
N GLN A 25 -10.92 -5.89 -5.02
CA GLN A 25 -11.37 -6.31 -6.34
C GLN A 25 -12.80 -5.85 -6.68
N HIS A 26 -13.53 -5.29 -5.72
CA HIS A 26 -14.91 -4.87 -5.91
C HIS A 26 -15.02 -3.82 -7.03
N PRO A 27 -15.89 -4.03 -8.03
CA PRO A 27 -15.93 -3.19 -9.25
C PRO A 27 -16.36 -1.75 -8.98
N GLY A 28 -17.00 -1.49 -7.84
CA GLY A 28 -17.37 -0.14 -7.42
C GLY A 28 -16.22 0.69 -6.83
N LEU A 29 -15.03 0.11 -6.62
CA LEU A 29 -13.86 0.78 -6.06
C LEU A 29 -12.80 1.04 -7.13
N ILE A 30 -12.24 2.24 -7.09
CA ILE A 30 -11.05 2.61 -7.85
C ILE A 30 -10.02 3.12 -6.84
N LEU A 31 -8.87 2.46 -6.77
CA LEU A 31 -7.83 2.75 -5.78
C LEU A 31 -6.64 3.44 -6.44
N TYR A 32 -6.17 4.50 -5.80
CA TYR A 32 -5.02 5.29 -6.23
C TYR A 32 -3.93 5.28 -5.16
N VAL A 33 -2.68 5.15 -5.60
CA VAL A 33 -1.49 5.18 -4.74
C VAL A 33 -0.35 5.89 -5.46
N THR A 34 0.58 6.48 -4.72
CA THR A 34 1.85 6.94 -5.30
C THR A 34 2.83 5.78 -5.43
N GLU A 35 3.87 5.97 -6.25
CA GLU A 35 4.99 5.01 -6.37
C GLU A 35 5.67 4.75 -5.02
N SER A 36 5.86 5.81 -4.21
CA SER A 36 6.43 5.74 -2.86
C SER A 36 5.59 4.84 -1.94
N VAL A 37 4.27 5.01 -1.94
CA VAL A 37 3.34 4.17 -1.16
C VAL A 37 3.38 2.71 -1.62
N LEU A 38 3.49 2.46 -2.93
CA LEU A 38 3.57 1.10 -3.45
C LEU A 38 4.88 0.41 -3.07
N SER A 39 6.00 1.14 -3.08
CA SER A 39 7.31 0.67 -2.63
C SER A 39 7.27 0.30 -1.15
N GLU A 40 6.70 1.16 -0.30
CA GLU A 40 6.53 0.89 1.14
C GLU A 40 5.62 -0.34 1.38
N THR A 41 4.52 -0.43 0.64
CA THR A 41 3.60 -1.59 0.68
C THR A 41 4.34 -2.88 0.37
N SER A 42 5.16 -2.89 -0.69
CA SER A 42 5.93 -4.06 -1.13
C SER A 42 6.97 -4.48 -0.08
N HIS A 43 7.68 -3.51 0.51
CA HIS A 43 8.66 -3.77 1.56
C HIS A 43 8.01 -4.38 2.81
N GLU A 44 6.95 -3.76 3.30
CA GLU A 44 6.27 -4.19 4.54
C GLU A 44 5.50 -5.50 4.33
N LEU A 45 4.96 -5.77 3.14
CA LEU A 45 4.37 -7.08 2.79
C LEU A 45 5.38 -8.21 2.94
N ARG A 46 6.56 -8.09 2.31
CA ARG A 46 7.62 -9.11 2.41
C ARG A 46 8.03 -9.34 3.85
N LYS A 47 8.24 -8.26 4.61
CA LYS A 47 8.59 -8.34 6.03
C LYS A 47 7.52 -9.06 6.86
N ARG A 48 6.23 -8.78 6.65
CA ARG A 48 5.14 -9.46 7.36
C ARG A 48 5.00 -10.92 6.96
N ILE A 49 5.17 -11.26 5.69
CA ILE A 49 5.16 -12.64 5.21
C ILE A 49 6.32 -13.43 5.82
N ASN A 50 7.54 -12.87 5.82
CA ASN A 50 8.68 -13.49 6.49
C ASN A 50 8.41 -13.73 7.98
N ALA A 51 7.80 -12.75 8.66
CA ALA A 51 7.40 -12.93 10.05
C ALA A 51 6.35 -14.06 10.22
N ILE A 52 5.43 -14.25 9.27
CA ILE A 52 4.46 -15.35 9.28
C ILE A 52 5.18 -16.70 9.12
N ILE A 53 6.08 -16.82 8.16
CA ILE A 53 6.90 -18.03 7.93
C ILE A 53 7.63 -18.40 9.23
N HIS A 54 8.42 -17.47 9.77
CA HIS A 54 9.27 -17.75 10.92
C HIS A 54 8.52 -17.92 12.25
N LYS A 55 7.43 -17.19 12.50
CA LYS A 55 6.73 -17.21 13.80
C LYS A 55 5.60 -18.24 13.87
N LYS A 56 4.97 -18.58 12.74
CA LYS A 56 3.81 -19.49 12.72
C LYS A 56 4.13 -20.89 12.19
N GLY A 57 5.40 -21.17 11.87
CA GLY A 57 5.80 -22.45 11.27
C GLY A 57 5.17 -22.68 9.89
N ALA A 58 4.80 -21.61 9.19
CA ALA A 58 4.28 -21.68 7.84
C ALA A 58 5.43 -22.03 6.88
N SER A 59 5.12 -22.77 5.80
CA SER A 59 6.11 -23.08 4.77
C SER A 59 6.47 -21.85 3.95
N GLU A 60 7.67 -21.83 3.39
CA GLU A 60 8.11 -20.82 2.43
C GLU A 60 7.16 -20.77 1.22
N GLU A 61 6.69 -21.93 0.75
CA GLU A 61 5.71 -22.06 -0.34
C GLU A 61 4.42 -21.27 -0.05
N LEU A 62 3.93 -21.31 1.19
CA LEU A 62 2.74 -20.53 1.58
C LEU A 62 3.05 -19.02 1.51
N GLY A 63 4.25 -18.61 1.93
CA GLY A 63 4.68 -17.23 1.84
C GLY A 63 4.76 -16.71 0.41
N GLU A 64 5.32 -17.50 -0.49
CA GLU A 64 5.38 -17.17 -1.92
C GLU A 64 3.98 -17.03 -2.53
N LYS A 65 3.07 -17.97 -2.24
CA LYS A 65 1.66 -17.89 -2.69
C LYS A 65 0.95 -16.64 -2.18
N LEU A 66 1.21 -16.22 -0.93
CA LEU A 66 0.65 -14.99 -0.38
C LEU A 66 1.18 -13.76 -1.09
N LEU A 67 2.49 -13.72 -1.38
CA LEU A 67 3.13 -12.62 -2.09
C LEU A 67 2.62 -12.52 -3.53
N GLU A 68 2.54 -13.64 -4.24
CA GLU A 68 2.03 -13.71 -5.61
C GLU A 68 0.57 -13.24 -5.68
N ALA A 69 -0.29 -13.73 -4.76
CA ALA A 69 -1.68 -13.29 -4.70
C ALA A 69 -1.82 -11.79 -4.43
N ALA A 70 -0.97 -11.22 -3.57
CA ALA A 70 -0.95 -9.78 -3.31
C ALA A 70 -0.50 -8.99 -4.54
N GLN A 71 0.56 -9.44 -5.22
CA GLN A 71 1.09 -8.81 -6.42
C GLN A 71 0.07 -8.80 -7.56
N ASN A 72 -0.68 -9.89 -7.73
CA ASN A 72 -1.73 -9.99 -8.73
C ASN A 72 -2.83 -8.95 -8.49
N VAL A 73 -3.24 -8.74 -7.23
CA VAL A 73 -4.23 -7.70 -6.89
C VAL A 73 -3.68 -6.29 -7.15
N ILE A 74 -2.44 -6.03 -6.75
CA ILE A 74 -1.77 -4.74 -7.00
C ILE A 74 -1.78 -4.43 -8.50
N ASN A 75 -1.28 -5.36 -9.33
CA ASN A 75 -1.09 -5.15 -10.76
C ASN A 75 -2.40 -4.97 -11.54
N THR A 76 -3.52 -5.47 -10.99
CA THR A 76 -4.81 -5.48 -11.70
C THR A 76 -5.81 -4.45 -11.20
N LYS A 77 -5.68 -3.96 -9.95
CA LYS A 77 -6.71 -3.14 -9.30
C LYS A 77 -6.22 -1.81 -8.77
N ILE A 78 -4.91 -1.59 -8.69
CA ILE A 78 -4.35 -0.35 -8.14
C ILE A 78 -3.84 0.52 -9.28
N THR A 79 -4.29 1.78 -9.31
CA THR A 79 -3.78 2.79 -10.23
C THR A 79 -2.67 3.59 -9.56
N ILE A 80 -1.51 3.62 -10.18
CA ILE A 80 -0.37 4.41 -9.69
C ILE A 80 -0.51 5.83 -10.22
N ILE A 81 -0.32 6.81 -9.34
CA ILE A 81 -0.29 8.24 -9.67
C ILE A 81 1.12 8.79 -9.46
N GLU A 82 1.56 9.64 -10.38
CA GLU A 82 2.85 10.32 -10.26
C GLU A 82 2.80 11.34 -9.12
N GLU A 83 3.76 11.26 -8.21
CA GLU A 83 3.84 12.16 -7.05
C GLU A 83 4.17 13.60 -7.45
N SER A 84 4.92 13.77 -8.56
CA SER A 84 5.27 15.06 -9.17
C SER A 84 4.04 15.93 -9.47
N VAL A 85 2.91 15.30 -9.81
CA VAL A 85 1.65 16.00 -10.09
C VAL A 85 1.13 16.72 -8.86
N TYR A 86 1.42 16.24 -7.66
CA TYR A 86 0.82 16.74 -6.41
C TYR A 86 1.80 17.46 -5.49
N ILE A 87 3.11 17.38 -5.76
CA ILE A 87 4.14 17.95 -4.88
C ILE A 87 3.97 19.46 -4.64
N HIS A 88 3.47 20.20 -5.63
CA HIS A 88 3.22 21.63 -5.53
C HIS A 88 2.08 21.98 -4.55
N LEU A 89 1.19 21.02 -4.25
CA LEU A 89 0.09 21.19 -3.31
C LEU A 89 0.50 20.90 -1.87
N GLU A 90 1.71 20.39 -1.62
CA GLU A 90 2.14 20.02 -0.28
C GLU A 90 2.18 21.22 0.68
N THR A 91 2.66 22.37 0.20
CA THR A 91 2.66 23.61 1.01
C THR A 91 1.24 24.02 1.38
N GLU A 92 0.30 23.91 0.44
CA GLU A 92 -1.11 24.21 0.71
C GLU A 92 -1.73 23.22 1.68
N ALA A 93 -1.46 21.92 1.52
CA ALA A 93 -1.93 20.87 2.42
C ALA A 93 -1.44 21.10 3.86
N ARG A 94 -0.15 21.43 4.05
CA ARG A 94 0.42 21.74 5.37
C ARG A 94 -0.23 22.95 6.03
N ASN A 95 -0.55 23.97 5.24
CA ASN A 95 -1.24 25.15 5.77
C ASN A 95 -2.68 24.83 6.21
N ARG A 96 -3.34 23.88 5.55
CA ARG A 96 -4.69 23.42 5.92
C ARG A 96 -4.69 22.57 7.19
N ILE A 97 -3.61 21.86 7.48
CA ILE A 97 -3.48 21.04 8.70
C ILE A 97 -2.17 21.40 9.43
N PRO A 98 -2.14 22.53 10.18
CA PRO A 98 -0.90 23.07 10.77
C PRO A 98 -0.23 22.19 11.82
N LYS A 99 -0.95 21.19 12.35
CA LYS A 99 -0.46 20.23 13.34
C LYS A 99 -0.12 18.88 12.72
N ASP A 100 -0.20 18.74 11.40
CA ASP A 100 0.19 17.51 10.73
C ASP A 100 1.68 17.28 10.97
N PRO A 101 2.08 16.17 11.63
CA PRO A 101 3.49 15.91 11.86
C PRO A 101 4.22 15.83 10.53
N LEU A 102 5.41 16.42 10.47
CA LEU A 102 6.26 16.30 9.28
C LEU A 102 6.45 14.80 8.95
N PRO A 103 6.34 14.40 7.67
CA PRO A 103 6.60 13.03 7.28
C PRO A 103 7.98 12.64 7.81
N ARG A 104 8.09 11.44 8.38
CA ARG A 104 9.33 10.99 9.03
C ARG A 104 10.46 11.10 8.02
N ILE A 105 11.52 11.82 8.41
CA ILE A 105 12.74 12.03 7.62
C ILE A 105 13.27 10.63 7.24
N GLY A 106 13.02 10.24 5.99
CA GLY A 106 13.21 8.87 5.49
C GLY A 106 12.29 8.52 4.31
N GLN A 107 11.13 9.17 4.18
CA GLN A 107 10.23 8.99 3.02
C GLN A 107 10.51 9.94 1.84
N ARG A 108 11.56 10.78 1.92
CA ARG A 108 11.81 11.90 0.99
C ARG A 108 13.14 11.83 0.23
N LEU A 109 13.75 10.65 0.15
CA LEU A 109 14.97 10.41 -0.63
C LEU A 109 14.66 9.42 -1.75
N LEU A 110 14.03 9.88 -2.82
CA LEU A 110 14.67 10.25 -4.09
C LEU A 110 13.67 11.08 -4.90
#